data_AF-A0A496P9M3-F1
#
_entry.id   AF-A0A496P9M3-F1
#
_cell.length_a   1.000
_cell.length_b   1.000
_cell.length_c   1.000
_cell.angle_alpha   90.00
_cell.angle_beta   90.00
_cell.angle_gamma   90.00
#
_symmetry.space_group_name_H-M   'P 1'
#
loop_
_entity.id
_entity.type
_entity.pdbx_description
1 polymer ?
#
loop_
_entity_poly.entity_id
_entity_poly.type
_entity_poly.pdbx_seq_one_letter_code
_entity_poly.pdbx_strand_id
1 'polypeptide(L)'
;METTTFLDNSVPASTRMIKGPLFYEAQRTSLVLDVPKEFSFLSKTARPFVNQKMTVEDINTLAERLNMALVSHGYITSRIGIPAQSLASGQLQFNLQVGRIESVVYKEKSPHLPWENAFPLRPGDILNIRDIEQGLEQMKRIGS
;
A
#
# COMPACT_ATOMS: atom_id res chain seq x y z
N MET A 1 -2.89 18.32 -40.70
CA MET A 1 -2.60 16.93 -41.12
C MET A 1 -2.30 16.16 -39.85
N GLU A 2 -3.24 15.30 -39.48
CA GLU A 2 -3.15 14.38 -38.34
C GLU A 2 -2.11 13.29 -38.64
N THR A 3 -1.36 12.84 -37.62
CA THR A 3 -0.78 11.50 -37.59
C THR A 3 -0.49 11.07 -36.15
N THR A 4 -1.50 10.40 -35.58
CA THR A 4 -1.43 9.09 -34.90
C THR A 4 -0.47 8.89 -33.72
N THR A 5 -1.09 8.88 -32.54
CA THR A 5 -0.67 8.19 -31.32
C THR A 5 -0.34 6.72 -31.59
N PHE A 6 0.89 6.30 -31.34
CA PHE A 6 1.22 4.89 -31.14
C PHE A 6 1.00 4.54 -29.66
N LEU A 7 -0.05 3.77 -29.38
CA LEU A 7 -0.20 3.09 -28.10
C LEU A 7 0.72 1.87 -28.10
N ASP A 8 1.82 1.95 -27.36
CA ASP A 8 2.59 0.76 -26.99
C ASP A 8 1.80 -0.03 -25.94
N ASN A 9 1.25 -1.17 -26.37
CA ASN A 9 0.42 -2.08 -25.57
C ASN A 9 1.24 -3.24 -24.95
N SER A 10 2.55 -3.08 -24.79
CA SER A 10 3.44 -4.12 -24.25
C SER A 10 3.52 -4.19 -22.72
N VAL A 11 2.79 -3.33 -21.99
CA VAL A 11 2.72 -3.40 -20.52
C VAL A 11 1.45 -4.13 -20.11
N PRO A 12 1.52 -5.29 -19.42
CA PRO A 12 0.32 -5.92 -18.88
C PRO A 12 -0.39 -4.94 -17.94
N ALA A 13 -1.71 -4.85 -18.08
CA ALA A 13 -2.58 -3.89 -17.39
C ALA A 13 -2.66 -4.03 -15.84
N SER A 14 -1.73 -4.76 -15.21
CA SER A 14 -1.72 -5.06 -13.76
C SER A 14 -0.93 -4.07 -12.89
N THR A 15 -0.33 -3.02 -13.47
CA THR A 15 0.46 -2.03 -12.70
C THR A 15 -0.16 -0.64 -12.75
N ARG A 16 -1.39 -0.50 -12.24
CA ARG A 16 -1.80 0.82 -11.71
C ARG A 16 -1.41 0.88 -10.24
N MET A 17 -0.11 1.07 -10.01
CA MET A 17 0.35 1.58 -8.73
C MET A 17 -0.33 2.92 -8.51
N ILE A 18 -1.08 3.08 -7.41
CA ILE A 18 -1.35 4.42 -6.92
C ILE A 18 -0.01 4.91 -6.36
N LYS A 19 0.80 5.54 -7.23
CA LYS A 19 2.02 6.26 -6.85
C LYS A 19 1.59 7.64 -6.34
N GLY A 20 0.95 7.66 -5.18
CA GLY A 20 0.66 8.90 -4.46
C GLY A 20 1.72 9.10 -3.38
N PRO A 21 2.49 10.21 -3.36
CA PRO A 21 3.30 10.54 -2.21
C PRO A 21 2.39 10.94 -1.03
N LEU A 22 2.76 10.51 0.17
CA LEU A 22 2.28 11.08 1.41
C LEU A 22 2.95 12.44 1.58
N PHE A 23 2.19 13.54 1.50
CA PHE A 23 2.73 14.87 1.72
C PHE A 23 2.67 15.27 3.20
N TYR A 24 3.72 15.92 3.65
CA TYR A 24 3.79 16.69 4.88
C TYR A 24 4.07 18.14 4.50
N GLU A 25 3.28 19.10 4.95
CA GLU A 25 3.54 20.52 4.77
C GLU A 25 3.88 21.16 6.11
N ALA A 26 5.14 21.56 6.30
CA ALA A 26 5.63 22.10 7.57
C ALA A 26 5.29 23.59 7.77
N GLN A 27 4.60 24.24 6.83
CA GLN A 27 4.29 25.67 6.93
C GLN A 27 2.82 25.91 6.56
N ARG A 28 1.99 26.02 7.60
CA ARG A 28 0.56 26.35 7.61
C ARG A 28 -0.40 25.16 7.36
N THR A 29 -0.76 24.52 8.47
CA THR A 29 -2.14 24.14 8.83
C THR A 29 -2.92 23.18 7.91
N SER A 30 -2.30 22.25 7.18
CA SER A 30 -3.03 21.03 6.80
C SER A 30 -2.11 19.82 6.55
N LEU A 31 -2.44 18.69 7.18
CA LEU A 31 -1.81 17.39 6.91
C LEU A 31 -2.48 16.80 5.66
N VAL A 32 -1.90 17.02 4.48
CA VAL A 32 -2.40 16.42 3.22
C VAL A 32 -1.69 15.09 2.99
N LEU A 33 -2.10 14.05 3.72
CA LEU A 33 -1.71 12.70 3.38
C LEU A 33 -2.63 12.21 2.26
N ASP A 34 -2.16 12.27 1.02
CA ASP A 34 -2.84 11.71 -0.15
C ASP A 34 -2.71 10.18 -0.15
N VAL A 35 -3.38 9.55 0.82
CA VAL A 35 -3.50 8.10 0.94
C VAL A 35 -4.89 7.65 0.51
N PRO A 36 -4.99 6.52 -0.20
CA PRO A 36 -6.26 5.82 -0.36
C PRO A 36 -6.94 5.61 1.00
N LYS A 37 -8.28 5.60 1.02
CA LYS A 37 -9.11 5.50 2.24
C LYS A 37 -8.72 4.30 3.12
N GLU A 38 -8.28 3.22 2.48
CA GLU A 38 -7.77 1.97 3.06
C GLU A 38 -6.59 2.21 4.01
N PHE A 39 -5.79 3.25 3.76
CA PHE A 39 -4.59 3.62 4.51
C PHE A 39 -4.78 4.85 5.40
N SER A 40 -6.02 5.28 5.63
CA SER A 40 -6.34 6.45 6.48
C SER A 40 -5.77 6.37 7.90
N PHE A 41 -5.49 5.17 8.42
CA PHE A 41 -4.82 4.99 9.71
C PHE A 41 -3.40 5.56 9.76
N LEU A 42 -2.68 5.64 8.62
CA LEU A 42 -1.34 6.26 8.55
C LEU A 42 -1.39 7.74 8.95
N SER A 43 -2.51 8.41 8.68
CA SER A 43 -2.71 9.78 9.15
C SER A 43 -2.71 9.90 10.65
N LYS A 44 -3.29 8.94 11.36
CA LYS A 44 -3.28 8.93 12.83
C LYS A 44 -1.87 8.73 13.37
N THR A 45 -1.08 7.88 12.72
CA THR A 45 0.31 7.62 13.09
C THR A 45 1.22 8.84 12.86
N ALA A 46 1.00 9.60 11.78
CA ALA A 46 1.83 10.76 11.45
C ALA A 46 1.49 12.02 12.27
N ARG A 47 0.24 12.16 12.77
CA ARG A 47 -0.26 13.34 13.51
C ARG A 47 0.71 13.89 14.56
N PRO A 48 1.34 13.09 15.44
CA PRO A 48 2.23 13.62 16.47
C PRO A 48 3.42 14.37 15.92
N PHE A 49 3.87 14.05 14.71
CA PHE A 49 5.05 14.66 14.08
C PHE A 49 4.70 15.94 13.30
N VAL A 50 3.42 16.30 13.21
CA VAL A 50 2.92 17.46 12.48
C VAL A 50 3.24 18.76 13.18
N ASN A 51 3.73 19.74 12.40
CA ASN A 51 4.18 21.05 12.84
C ASN A 51 5.32 21.01 13.87
N GLN A 52 6.08 19.91 13.91
CA GLN A 52 7.26 19.80 14.75
C GLN A 52 8.53 20.05 13.95
N LYS A 53 9.56 20.58 14.63
CA LYS A 53 10.93 20.55 14.09
C LYS A 53 11.40 19.11 14.18
N MET A 54 11.78 18.53 13.05
CA MET A 54 12.22 17.15 12.97
C MET A 54 13.69 17.08 12.60
N THR A 55 14.42 16.23 13.29
CA THR A 55 15.75 15.76 12.92
C THR A 55 15.64 14.63 11.88
N VAL A 56 16.77 14.24 11.28
CA VAL A 56 16.82 13.05 10.41
C VAL A 56 16.40 11.79 11.18
N GLU A 57 16.74 11.69 12.46
CA GLU A 57 16.36 10.58 13.32
C GLU A 57 14.84 10.52 13.56
N ASP A 58 14.20 11.68 13.74
CA ASP A 58 12.74 11.77 13.87
C ASP A 58 12.04 11.33 12.57
N ILE A 59 12.60 11.67 11.41
CA ILE A 59 12.07 11.26 10.10
C ILE A 59 12.16 9.74 9.93
N ASN A 60 13.31 9.15 10.27
CA ASN A 60 13.49 7.69 10.22
C ASN A 60 12.53 6.99 11.19
N THR A 61 12.40 7.51 12.42
CA THR A 61 11.47 7.00 13.43
C THR A 61 10.02 7.05 12.94
N LEU A 62 9.62 8.15 12.28
CA LEU A 62 8.29 8.24 11.68
C LEU A 62 8.11 7.19 10.57
N ALA A 63 9.09 7.01 9.69
CA ALA A 63 9.04 6.00 8.63
C ALA A 63 8.85 4.58 9.20
N GLU A 64 9.60 4.24 10.24
CA GLU A 64 9.47 2.96 10.95
C GLU A 64 8.09 2.79 11.58
N ARG A 65 7.57 3.81 12.26
CA ARG A 65 6.22 3.78 12.84
C ARG A 65 5.14 3.61 11.79
N LEU A 66 5.26 4.26 10.64
CA LEU A 66 4.30 4.09 9.54
C LEU A 66 4.38 2.68 8.95
N ASN A 67 5.58 2.11 8.79
CA ASN A 67 5.76 0.71 8.36
C ASN A 67 5.17 -0.28 9.39
N MET A 68 5.41 -0.08 10.68
CA MET A 68 4.78 -0.88 11.73
C MET A 68 3.26 -0.77 11.72
N ALA A 69 2.72 0.42 11.42
CA ALA A 69 1.29 0.61 11.28
C ALA A 69 0.71 -0.18 10.09
N LEU A 70 1.42 -0.26 8.95
CA LEU A 70 1.02 -1.11 7.83
C LEU A 70 0.94 -2.59 8.26
N VAL A 71 1.99 -3.09 8.92
CA VAL A 71 2.07 -4.48 9.40
C VAL A 71 0.96 -4.78 10.40
N SER A 72 0.73 -3.91 11.39
CA SER A 72 -0.32 -4.11 12.39
C SER A 72 -1.73 -4.08 11.80
N HIS A 73 -1.91 -3.45 10.64
CA HIS A 73 -3.17 -3.44 9.88
C HIS A 73 -3.25 -4.55 8.82
N GLY A 74 -2.25 -5.43 8.74
CA GLY A 74 -2.23 -6.61 7.88
C GLY A 74 -1.64 -6.40 6.49
N TYR A 75 -1.13 -5.21 6.17
CA TYR A 75 -0.55 -4.87 4.87
C TYR A 75 0.94 -5.24 4.78
N ILE A 76 1.27 -6.52 5.03
CA ILE A 76 2.63 -7.02 5.22
C ILE A 76 3.57 -6.86 4.01
N THR A 77 3.03 -6.74 2.80
CA THR A 77 3.82 -6.52 1.57
C THR A 77 3.86 -5.07 1.12
N SER A 78 3.14 -4.19 1.82
CA SER A 78 3.20 -2.75 1.59
C SER A 78 4.30 -2.13 2.44
N ARG A 79 4.91 -1.04 1.96
CA ARG A 79 5.99 -0.35 2.68
C ARG A 79 5.97 1.16 2.47
N ILE A 80 6.48 1.87 3.47
CA ILE A 80 6.77 3.29 3.41
C ILE A 80 8.27 3.48 3.15
N GLY A 81 8.60 4.18 2.07
CA GLY A 81 9.95 4.64 1.76
C GLY A 81 10.07 6.16 1.85
N ILE A 82 11.29 6.65 1.96
CA ILE A 82 11.61 8.07 1.88
C ILE A 82 12.27 8.32 0.51
N PRO A 83 11.58 8.98 -0.45
CA PRO A 83 12.19 9.32 -1.72
C PRO A 83 13.26 10.41 -1.55
N ALA A 84 14.21 10.45 -2.49
CA ALA A 84 15.12 11.59 -2.63
C ALA A 84 14.30 12.85 -2.94
N GLN A 85 14.48 13.89 -2.15
CA GLN A 85 13.66 15.11 -2.21
C GLN A 85 14.43 16.31 -1.66
N SER A 86 14.05 17.51 -2.09
CA SER A 86 14.50 18.75 -1.45
C SER A 86 13.54 19.12 -0.32
N LEU A 87 14.09 19.43 0.85
CA LEU A 87 13.31 19.92 2.00
C LEU A 87 13.18 21.45 2.01
N ALA A 88 13.66 22.14 0.98
CA ALA A 88 13.66 23.61 0.91
C ALA A 88 12.25 24.22 0.92
N SER A 89 11.25 23.49 0.42
CA SER A 89 9.83 23.88 0.48
C SER A 89 9.22 23.71 1.88
N GLY A 90 9.95 23.11 2.83
CA GLY A 90 9.41 22.68 4.10
C GLY A 90 8.42 21.52 3.97
N GLN A 91 8.42 20.79 2.85
CA GLN A 91 7.59 19.61 2.69
C GLN A 91 8.41 18.33 2.80
N LEU A 92 7.91 17.37 3.58
CA LEU A 92 8.50 16.04 3.72
C LEU A 92 7.56 15.01 3.09
N GLN A 93 8.08 14.26 2.14
CA GLN A 93 7.31 13.29 1.39
C GLN A 93 7.71 11.88 1.80
N PHE A 94 6.72 11.02 1.98
CA PHE A 94 6.92 9.57 2.06
C PHE A 94 6.27 8.91 0.85
N ASN A 95 6.80 7.78 0.41
CA ASN A 95 6.23 7.01 -0.68
C ASN A 95 5.62 5.72 -0.12
N LEU A 96 4.31 5.56 -0.30
CA LEU A 96 3.62 4.30 -0.01
C LEU A 96 3.70 3.38 -1.24
N GLN A 97 4.51 2.34 -1.11
CA GLN A 97 4.55 1.24 -2.07
C GLN A 97 3.55 0.18 -1.63
N VAL A 98 2.43 0.07 -2.35
CA VAL A 98 1.36 -0.86 -2.00
C VAL A 98 1.60 -2.22 -2.64
N GLY A 99 1.63 -3.27 -1.82
CA GLY A 99 1.69 -4.65 -2.28
C GLY A 99 0.33 -5.11 -2.84
N ARG A 100 0.33 -5.69 -4.04
CA ARG A 100 -0.87 -6.21 -4.71
C ARG A 100 -0.73 -7.68 -5.02
N ILE A 101 -1.87 -8.35 -5.10
CA ILE A 101 -1.96 -9.74 -5.52
C ILE A 101 -1.75 -9.78 -7.04
N GLU A 102 -0.72 -10.47 -7.50
CA GLU A 102 -0.51 -10.67 -8.94
C GLU A 102 -1.39 -11.80 -9.47
N SER A 103 -1.33 -12.96 -8.82
CA SER A 103 -2.12 -14.14 -9.15
C SER A 103 -2.25 -15.06 -7.95
N VAL A 104 -3.25 -15.96 -8.00
CA VAL A 104 -3.39 -17.07 -7.07
C VAL A 104 -3.25 -18.35 -7.89
N VAL A 105 -2.28 -19.18 -7.52
CA VAL A 105 -1.95 -20.40 -8.26
C VAL A 105 -2.01 -21.60 -7.33
N TYR A 106 -2.50 -22.72 -7.84
CA TYR A 106 -2.40 -23.99 -7.14
C TYR A 106 -0.99 -24.54 -7.29
N LYS A 107 -0.49 -25.18 -6.23
CA LYS A 107 0.71 -25.99 -6.33
C LYS A 107 0.44 -27.21 -7.21
N GLU A 108 1.47 -27.71 -7.91
CA GLU A 108 1.35 -28.95 -8.68
C GLU A 108 0.78 -30.09 -7.83
N LYS A 109 -0.16 -30.85 -8.40
CA LYS A 109 -0.88 -31.97 -7.77
C LYS A 109 -1.79 -31.58 -6.60
N SER A 110 -2.10 -30.30 -6.40
CA SER A 110 -3.15 -29.88 -5.46
C SER A 110 -4.55 -30.13 -6.03
N PRO A 111 -5.54 -30.49 -5.20
CA PRO A 111 -6.94 -30.54 -5.62
C PRO A 111 -7.39 -29.18 -6.12
N HIS A 112 -8.04 -29.14 -7.29
CA HIS A 112 -8.65 -27.92 -7.83
C HIS A 112 -9.97 -27.59 -7.12
N LEU A 113 -9.88 -27.18 -5.86
CA LEU A 113 -11.01 -26.70 -5.06
C LEU A 113 -11.19 -25.20 -5.30
N PRO A 114 -12.34 -24.71 -5.79
CA PRO A 114 -12.54 -23.30 -6.17
C PRO A 114 -12.19 -22.34 -5.04
N TRP A 115 -10.97 -21.80 -5.07
CA TRP A 115 -10.46 -20.92 -4.01
C TRP A 115 -11.24 -19.60 -4.02
N GLU A 116 -11.81 -19.24 -5.17
CA GLU A 116 -12.54 -18.00 -5.40
C GLU A 116 -13.79 -17.87 -4.53
N ASN A 117 -14.33 -19.00 -4.06
CA ASN A 117 -15.48 -19.06 -3.16
C ASN A 117 -15.09 -18.94 -1.68
N ALA A 118 -13.85 -19.30 -1.35
CA ALA A 118 -13.38 -19.32 0.03
C ALA A 118 -12.57 -18.07 0.39
N PHE A 119 -11.85 -17.48 -0.56
CA PHE A 119 -11.04 -16.30 -0.34
C PHE A 119 -11.64 -15.08 -1.05
N PRO A 120 -11.92 -13.97 -0.31
CA PRO A 120 -12.46 -12.75 -0.87
C PRO A 120 -11.37 -11.88 -1.51
N LEU A 121 -10.55 -12.47 -2.39
CA LEU A 121 -9.41 -11.81 -3.01
C LEU A 121 -9.34 -12.06 -4.52
N ARG A 122 -8.80 -11.10 -5.26
CA ARG A 122 -8.65 -11.13 -6.73
C ARG A 122 -7.28 -10.58 -7.14
N PRO A 123 -6.76 -11.01 -8.31
CA PRO A 123 -5.64 -10.33 -8.95
C PRO A 123 -5.88 -8.82 -9.05
N GLY A 124 -4.89 -8.03 -8.65
CA GLY A 124 -4.94 -6.57 -8.61
C GLY A 124 -5.34 -5.98 -7.27
N ASP A 125 -5.95 -6.76 -6.37
CA ASP A 125 -6.33 -6.30 -5.04
C ASP A 125 -5.11 -5.95 -4.19
N ILE A 126 -5.30 -5.02 -3.25
CA ILE A 126 -4.32 -4.75 -2.20
C ILE A 126 -4.22 -5.99 -1.33
N LEU A 127 -3.02 -6.52 -1.14
CA LEU A 127 -2.84 -7.67 -0.26
C LEU A 127 -3.00 -7.26 1.20
N ASN A 128 -3.96 -7.88 1.89
CA ASN A 128 -4.05 -7.89 3.34
C ASN A 128 -4.03 -9.34 3.85
N ILE A 129 -3.15 -9.63 4.81
CA ILE A 129 -3.01 -10.99 5.37
C ILE A 129 -4.30 -11.50 6.02
N ARG A 130 -5.14 -10.60 6.53
CA ARG A 130 -6.40 -10.96 7.19
C ARG A 130 -7.41 -11.58 6.23
N ASP A 131 -7.35 -11.23 4.94
CA ASP A 131 -8.23 -11.81 3.92
C ASP A 131 -7.83 -13.27 3.65
N ILE A 132 -6.52 -13.56 3.72
CA ILE A 132 -6.00 -14.93 3.62
C ILE A 132 -6.36 -15.73 4.87
N GLU A 133 -6.18 -15.17 6.07
CA GLU A 133 -6.52 -15.84 7.33
C GLU A 133 -8.01 -16.19 7.40
N GLN A 134 -8.88 -15.26 7.01
CA GLN A 134 -10.32 -15.49 6.95
C GLN A 134 -10.68 -16.57 5.91
N GLY A 135 -10.09 -16.51 4.71
CA GLY A 135 -10.38 -17.51 3.69
C GLY A 135 -9.88 -18.91 4.05
N LEU A 136 -8.75 -19.01 4.75
CA LEU A 136 -8.27 -20.28 5.30
C LEU A 136 -9.25 -20.86 6.32
N GLU A 137 -9.83 -20.01 7.17
CA GLU A 137 -10.84 -20.44 8.14
C GLU A 137 -12.14 -20.90 7.45
N GLN A 138 -12.57 -20.23 6.37
CA GLN A 138 -13.72 -20.67 5.58
C GLN A 138 -13.48 -22.04 4.93
N MET A 139 -12.28 -22.30 4.40
CA MET A 139 -11.91 -23.59 3.81
C MET A 139 -11.99 -24.73 4.83
N LYS A 140 -11.54 -24.50 6.07
CA LYS A 140 -11.61 -25.52 7.13
C LYS A 140 -13.05 -25.91 7.46
N ARG A 141 -13.98 -24.94 7.44
CA ARG A 141 -15.39 -25.19 7.75
C ARG A 141 -16.10 -26.05 6.70
N ILE A 142 -15.71 -25.94 5.42
CA ILE A 142 -16.34 -26.72 4.32
C ILE A 142 -15.95 -28.21 4.37
N GLY A 143 -14.79 -28.54 4.98
CA GLY A 143 -14.31 -29.91 5.12
C GLY A 143 -14.72 -30.62 6.40
N SER A 144 -15.52 -29.99 7.27
CA SER A 144 -16.06 -30.57 8.51
C SER A 144 -17.52 -30.95 8.35
#